data_AF-A0A7R9KAJ0-F1
#
_entry.id   AF-A0A7R9KAJ0-F1
#
_cell.length_a   1.000
_cell.length_b   1.000
_cell.length_c   1.000
_cell.angle_alpha   90.00
_cell.angle_beta   90.00
_cell.angle_gamma   90.00
#
_symmetry.space_group_name_H-M   'P 1'
#
loop_
_entity.id
_entity.type
_entity.pdbx_description
1 polymer ?
#
loop_
_entity_poly.entity_id
_entity_poly.type
_entity_poly.pdbx_seq_one_letter_code
_entity_poly.pdbx_strand_id
1 'polypeptide(L)'
;MELPALSDFLLTAADLLTLQLSARLVVVNSSHTRDYHGWASSDGLIGLTRALLAAGAQCVLVSLWPVPDTATKILLRAFYSALLQGLRVSRALAEAMLTVQHTKHFAHPANWSGFMLVGADVRLSNKVALMGQALCELLKTPDKCRDALRVTLHLVRYFW
;
A
#
# COMPACT_ATOMS: atom_id res chain seq x y z
N MET A 1 -27.96 -12.99 -6.00
CA MET A 1 -26.98 -11.89 -6.08
C MET A 1 -25.70 -12.53 -6.58
N GLU A 2 -25.45 -12.46 -7.89
CA GLU A 2 -24.26 -13.06 -8.50
C GLU A 2 -23.04 -12.24 -8.09
N LEU A 3 -22.01 -12.90 -7.56
CA LEU A 3 -20.73 -12.26 -7.30
C LEU A 3 -20.10 -11.92 -8.66
N PRO A 4 -19.54 -10.71 -8.86
CA PRO A 4 -18.92 -10.34 -10.13
C PRO A 4 -17.79 -11.32 -10.49
N ALA A 5 -17.52 -11.46 -11.78
CA ALA A 5 -16.47 -12.37 -12.23
C ALA A 5 -15.10 -11.87 -11.73
N LEU A 6 -14.17 -12.79 -11.44
CA LEU A 6 -12.84 -12.41 -10.94
C LEU A 6 -12.14 -11.41 -11.89
N SER A 7 -12.40 -11.51 -13.19
CA SER A 7 -11.95 -10.58 -14.23
C SER A 7 -12.33 -9.12 -13.98
N ASP A 8 -13.49 -8.88 -13.34
CA ASP A 8 -13.98 -7.53 -13.03
C ASP A 8 -13.20 -6.89 -11.86
N PHE A 9 -12.42 -7.69 -11.13
CA PHE A 9 -11.54 -7.27 -10.03
C PHE A 9 -10.06 -7.29 -10.40
N LEU A 10 -9.70 -7.74 -11.62
CA LEU A 10 -8.33 -7.77 -12.10
C LEU A 10 -8.01 -6.44 -12.79
N LEU A 11 -7.11 -5.65 -12.21
CA LEU A 11 -6.52 -4.52 -12.91
C LEU A 11 -5.43 -5.03 -13.85
N THR A 12 -5.62 -4.85 -15.15
CA THR A 12 -4.56 -5.11 -16.12
C THR A 12 -3.59 -3.93 -16.18
N ALA A 13 -2.38 -4.16 -16.67
CA ALA A 13 -1.42 -3.07 -16.93
C ALA A 13 -1.98 -2.05 -17.94
N ALA A 14 -2.83 -2.48 -18.88
CA ALA A 14 -3.51 -1.60 -19.83
C ALA A 14 -4.51 -0.68 -19.13
N ASP A 15 -5.29 -1.20 -18.16
CA ASP A 15 -6.24 -0.39 -17.38
C ASP A 15 -5.50 0.66 -16.54
N LEU A 16 -4.37 0.28 -15.95
CA LEU A 16 -3.52 1.21 -15.19
C LEU A 16 -2.99 2.37 -16.05
N LEU A 17 -2.65 2.13 -17.31
CA LEU A 17 -2.19 3.20 -18.21
C LEU A 17 -3.29 4.21 -18.55
N THR A 18 -4.56 3.84 -18.42
CA THR A 18 -5.70 4.77 -18.58
C THR A 18 -6.03 5.54 -17.31
N LEU A 19 -5.49 5.12 -16.16
CA LEU A 19 -5.73 5.77 -14.88
C LEU A 19 -4.79 6.96 -14.70
N GLN A 20 -5.35 8.09 -14.26
CA GLN A 20 -4.60 9.24 -13.77
C GLN A 20 -4.56 9.20 -12.23
N LEU A 21 -3.53 8.58 -11.68
CA LEU A 21 -3.26 8.52 -10.25
C LEU A 21 -2.60 9.81 -9.77
N SER A 22 -3.15 10.41 -8.71
CA SER A 22 -2.49 11.43 -7.90
C SER A 22 -2.03 10.82 -6.58
N ALA A 23 -1.23 9.77 -6.66
CA ALA A 23 -0.76 9.01 -5.50
C ALA A 23 0.72 9.29 -5.20
N ARG A 24 1.04 9.65 -3.96
CA ARG A 24 2.45 9.84 -3.55
C ARG A 24 3.16 8.50 -3.33
N LEU A 25 2.43 7.52 -2.80
CA LEU A 25 2.93 6.19 -2.50
C LEU A 25 1.85 5.16 -2.81
N VAL A 26 2.19 4.13 -3.57
CA VAL A 26 1.40 2.92 -3.74
C VAL A 26 2.14 1.77 -3.08
N VAL A 27 1.43 0.90 -2.36
CA VAL A 27 2.01 -0.30 -1.75
C VAL A 27 1.39 -1.52 -2.41
N VAL A 28 2.22 -2.33 -3.05
CA VAL A 28 1.84 -3.58 -3.72
C VAL A 28 2.44 -4.73 -2.93
N ASN A 29 1.60 -5.58 -2.37
CA ASN A 29 2.06 -6.80 -1.72
C ASN A 29 1.93 -7.98 -2.69
N SER A 30 3.05 -8.64 -3.00
CA SER A 30 3.06 -9.95 -3.66
C SER A 30 2.71 -11.06 -2.66
N SER A 31 1.53 -10.99 -2.04
CA SER A 31 1.02 -12.11 -1.24
C SER A 31 0.40 -13.14 -2.18
N HIS A 32 0.86 -14.39 -2.04
CA HIS A 32 0.54 -15.52 -2.90
C HIS A 32 -0.88 -16.02 -2.63
N THR A 33 -1.82 -15.66 -3.48
CA THR A 33 -2.85 -16.64 -3.84
C THR A 33 -2.26 -17.50 -4.95
N ARG A 34 -2.12 -18.81 -4.73
CA ARG A 34 -1.90 -19.76 -5.84
C ARG A 34 -3.17 -19.73 -6.70
N ASP A 35 -3.14 -18.99 -7.77
CA ASP A 35 -4.08 -19.13 -8.87
C ASP A 35 -3.63 -20.26 -9.80
N TYR A 36 -4.60 -20.85 -10.51
CA TYR A 36 -4.42 -22.00 -11.41
C TYR A 36 -3.40 -21.74 -12.55
N HIS A 37 -2.99 -20.48 -12.73
CA HIS A 37 -2.10 -19.98 -13.79
C HIS A 37 -0.63 -19.80 -13.37
N GLY A 38 -0.25 -20.11 -12.13
CA GLY A 38 1.14 -20.06 -11.66
C GLY A 38 1.45 -18.84 -10.80
N TRP A 39 2.73 -18.65 -10.45
CA TRP A 39 3.17 -17.49 -9.68
C TRP A 39 3.12 -16.21 -10.53
N ALA A 40 2.85 -15.07 -9.89
CA ALA A 40 3.12 -13.77 -10.49
C ALA A 40 4.60 -13.74 -10.92
N SER A 41 4.84 -13.81 -12.23
CA SER A 41 6.19 -13.76 -12.78
C SER A 41 6.86 -12.45 -12.36
N SER A 42 8.17 -12.47 -12.16
CA SER A 42 8.97 -11.26 -11.90
C SER A 42 8.71 -10.17 -12.94
N ASP A 43 8.46 -10.58 -14.20
CA ASP A 43 8.12 -9.67 -15.30
C ASP A 43 6.75 -9.00 -15.12
N GLY A 44 5.78 -9.71 -14.54
CA GLY A 44 4.45 -9.18 -14.23
C GLY A 44 4.52 -8.09 -13.15
N LEU A 45 5.33 -8.29 -12.11
CA LEU A 45 5.53 -7.30 -11.06
C LEU A 45 6.25 -6.05 -11.58
N ILE A 46 7.25 -6.22 -12.45
CA ILE A 46 7.93 -5.12 -13.13
C ILE A 46 6.96 -4.34 -14.01
N GLY A 47 6.14 -5.03 -14.82
CA GLY A 47 5.12 -4.43 -15.67
C GLY A 47 4.09 -3.62 -14.87
N LEU A 48 3.59 -4.19 -13.77
CA LEU A 48 2.68 -3.53 -12.84
C LEU A 48 3.30 -2.28 -12.21
N THR A 49 4.53 -2.39 -11.72
CA THR A 49 5.23 -1.25 -11.10
C THR A 49 5.42 -0.12 -12.10
N ARG A 50 5.81 -0.43 -13.34
CA ARG A 50 5.94 0.55 -14.42
C ARG A 50 4.60 1.19 -14.77
N ALA A 51 3.53 0.41 -14.85
CA ALA A 51 2.20 0.92 -15.15
C ALA A 51 1.69 1.87 -14.05
N LEU A 52 1.92 1.56 -12.78
CA LEU A 52 1.57 2.44 -11.65
C LEU A 52 2.33 3.76 -11.67
N LEU A 53 3.63 3.73 -11.98
CA LEU A 53 4.44 4.94 -12.12
C LEU A 53 3.99 5.77 -13.32
N ALA A 54 3.71 5.13 -14.47
CA ALA A 54 3.20 5.80 -15.67
C ALA A 54 1.82 6.43 -15.44
N ALA A 55 0.98 5.79 -14.63
CA ALA A 55 -0.31 6.30 -14.21
C ALA A 55 -0.21 7.54 -13.29
N GLY A 56 0.97 7.87 -12.76
CA GLY A 56 1.19 9.07 -11.94
C GLY A 56 1.51 8.78 -10.46
N ALA A 57 1.71 7.52 -10.07
CA ALA A 57 2.27 7.23 -8.75
C ALA A 57 3.69 7.79 -8.63
N GLN A 58 3.99 8.54 -7.57
CA GLN A 58 5.34 9.08 -7.37
C GLN A 58 6.32 8.05 -6.83
N CYS A 59 5.84 7.08 -6.06
CA CYS A 59 6.63 6.00 -5.47
C CYS A 59 5.78 4.74 -5.33
N VAL A 60 6.39 3.58 -5.54
CA VAL A 60 5.76 2.26 -5.37
C VAL A 60 6.62 1.41 -4.44
N LEU A 61 6.05 0.92 -3.35
CA LEU A 61 6.63 -0.11 -2.49
C LEU A 61 6.14 -1.48 -2.96
N VAL A 62 7.05 -2.38 -3.28
CA VAL A 62 6.72 -3.75 -3.72
C VAL A 62 7.37 -4.78 -2.80
N SER A 63 6.72 -5.92 -2.58
CA SER A 63 7.40 -7.13 -2.09
C SER A 63 7.84 -8.02 -3.26
N LEU A 64 9.05 -8.57 -3.16
CA LEU A 64 9.70 -9.40 -4.18
C LEU A 64 9.40 -10.88 -4.00
N TRP A 65 9.07 -11.30 -2.78
CA TRP A 65 8.79 -12.68 -2.42
C TRP A 65 7.80 -12.73 -1.25
N PRO A 66 7.15 -13.88 -1.00
CA PRO A 66 6.25 -14.00 0.13
C PRO A 66 7.00 -13.85 1.45
N VAL A 67 6.53 -12.92 2.27
CA VAL A 67 7.01 -12.69 3.64
C VAL A 67 5.90 -13.13 4.61
N PRO A 68 6.22 -13.80 5.73
CA PRO A 68 5.21 -14.21 6.70
C PRO A 68 4.32 -13.02 7.14
N ASP A 69 3.00 -13.23 7.20
CA ASP A 69 2.02 -12.19 7.51
C ASP A 69 2.36 -11.38 8.76
N THR A 70 2.84 -12.03 9.82
CA THR A 70 3.22 -11.36 11.07
C THR A 70 4.41 -10.42 10.86
N ALA A 71 5.43 -10.83 10.10
CA ALA A 71 6.56 -9.98 9.76
C ALA A 71 6.13 -8.79 8.88
N THR A 72 5.28 -9.05 7.88
CA THR A 72 4.69 -8.01 7.02
C THR A 72 3.88 -6.98 7.83
N LYS A 73 3.07 -7.43 8.81
CA LYS A 73 2.31 -6.55 9.69
C LYS A 73 3.22 -5.67 10.55
N ILE A 74 4.30 -6.23 11.10
CA ILE A 74 5.28 -5.47 11.88
C ILE A 74 5.97 -4.43 10.99
N LEU A 75 6.41 -4.84 9.80
CA LEU A 75 7.07 -3.97 8.82
C LEU A 75 6.17 -2.80 8.43
N LEU A 76 4.96 -3.08 7.96
CA LEU A 76 4.04 -2.03 7.50
C LEU A 76 3.63 -1.11 8.65
N ARG A 77 3.42 -1.64 9.87
CA ARG A 77 3.14 -0.81 11.04
C ARG A 77 4.28 0.14 11.35
N ALA A 78 5.52 -0.33 11.38
CA ALA A 78 6.69 0.50 11.61
C ALA A 78 6.87 1.53 10.48
N PHE A 79 6.72 1.09 9.23
CA PHE A 79 6.84 1.92 8.03
C PHE A 79 5.84 3.09 8.05
N TYR A 80 4.55 2.81 8.23
CA TYR A 80 3.53 3.86 8.31
C TYR A 80 3.72 4.75 9.54
N SER A 81 4.18 4.20 10.67
CA SER A 81 4.45 5.01 11.87
C SER A 81 5.58 6.03 11.61
N ALA A 82 6.64 5.63 10.92
CA ALA A 82 7.72 6.52 10.50
C ALA A 82 7.23 7.58 9.50
N LEU A 83 6.38 7.19 8.53
CA LEU A 83 5.78 8.16 7.59
C LEU A 83 4.90 9.20 8.28
N LEU A 84 4.12 8.79 9.30
CA LEU A 84 3.29 9.68 10.13
C LEU A 84 4.15 10.68 10.93
N GLN A 85 5.38 10.29 11.28
CA GLN A 85 6.37 11.17 11.91
C GLN A 85 7.07 12.11 10.91
N GLY A 86 6.68 12.07 9.63
CA GLY A 86 7.19 12.97 8.59
C GLY A 86 8.49 12.51 7.93
N LEU A 87 8.91 11.26 8.16
CA LEU A 87 10.06 10.68 7.47
C LEU A 87 9.75 10.50 5.98
N ARG A 88 10.81 10.51 5.16
CA ARG A 88 10.71 10.13 3.75
C ARG A 88 10.55 8.61 3.62
N VAL A 89 9.94 8.17 2.52
CA VAL A 89 9.66 6.74 2.26
C VAL A 89 10.90 5.86 2.32
N SER A 90 12.05 6.32 1.82
CA SER A 90 13.31 5.56 1.91
C SER A 90 13.75 5.28 3.35
N ARG A 91 13.74 6.33 4.19
CA ARG A 91 14.10 6.25 5.62
C ARG A 91 13.09 5.44 6.42
N ALA A 92 11.81 5.65 6.16
CA ALA A 92 10.74 4.90 6.80
C ALA A 92 10.86 3.39 6.52
N LEU A 93 11.20 3.00 5.28
CA LEU A 93 11.38 1.59 4.94
C LEU A 93 12.60 1.00 5.64
N ALA A 94 13.72 1.73 5.66
CA ALA A 94 14.93 1.27 6.34
C ALA A 94 14.68 1.03 7.84
N GLU A 95 13.98 1.95 8.52
CA GLU A 95 13.62 1.77 9.94
C GLU A 95 12.65 0.62 10.18
N ALA A 96 11.70 0.42 9.26
CA ALA A 96 10.78 -0.71 9.31
C ALA A 96 11.49 -2.06 9.15
N MET A 97 12.44 -2.16 8.21
CA MET A 97 13.27 -3.35 8.02
C MET A 97 14.10 -3.66 9.26
N LEU A 98 14.74 -2.65 9.86
CA LEU A 98 15.49 -2.80 11.11
C LEU A 98 14.59 -3.27 12.27
N THR A 99 13.35 -2.78 12.34
CA THR A 99 12.38 -3.21 13.36
C THR A 99 12.07 -4.70 13.26
N VAL A 100 11.85 -5.21 12.04
CA VAL A 100 11.62 -6.65 11.82
C VAL A 100 12.89 -7.45 12.07
N GLN A 101 14.05 -6.96 11.61
CA GLN A 101 15.35 -7.61 11.82
C GLN A 101 15.67 -7.81 13.30
N HIS A 102 15.32 -6.86 14.17
CA HIS A 102 15.52 -6.98 15.62
C HIS A 102 14.44 -7.82 16.33
N THR A 103 13.40 -8.26 15.63
CA THR A 103 12.42 -9.18 16.18
C THR A 103 12.98 -10.60 16.12
N LYS A 104 13.25 -11.23 17.28
CA LYS A 104 13.98 -12.51 17.40
C LYS A 104 13.49 -13.61 16.44
N HIS A 105 12.18 -13.73 16.22
CA HIS A 105 11.59 -14.74 15.33
C HIS A 105 11.69 -14.41 13.83
N PHE A 106 12.00 -13.16 13.48
CA PHE A 106 12.02 -12.65 12.10
C PHE A 106 13.38 -12.05 11.69
N ALA A 107 14.44 -12.33 12.45
CA ALA A 107 15.77 -11.78 12.17
C ALA A 107 16.35 -12.20 10.81
N HIS A 108 15.97 -13.38 10.32
CA HIS A 108 16.45 -13.87 9.02
C HIS A 108 16.02 -12.93 7.88
N PRO A 109 16.93 -12.54 6.96
CA PRO A 109 16.67 -11.58 5.88
C PRO A 109 15.42 -11.85 5.03
N ALA A 110 15.09 -13.12 4.81
CA ALA A 110 13.88 -13.52 4.10
C ALA A 110 12.58 -12.87 4.63
N ASN A 111 12.55 -12.43 5.90
CA ASN A 111 11.38 -11.82 6.52
C ASN A 111 11.29 -10.29 6.36
N TRP A 112 12.33 -9.61 5.89
CA TRP A 112 12.36 -8.14 5.85
C TRP A 112 13.04 -7.54 4.63
N SER A 113 14.00 -8.24 4.02
CA SER A 113 14.76 -7.73 2.87
C SER A 113 14.01 -7.87 1.54
N GLY A 114 12.79 -8.40 1.56
CA GLY A 114 11.96 -8.62 0.38
C GLY A 114 11.21 -7.38 -0.11
N PHE A 115 11.30 -6.25 0.58
CA PHE A 115 10.59 -5.03 0.20
C PHE A 115 11.49 -4.05 -0.55
N MET A 116 10.98 -3.42 -1.61
CA MET A 116 11.73 -2.48 -2.45
C MET A 116 10.87 -1.27 -2.82
N LEU A 117 11.49 -0.08 -2.81
CA LEU A 117 10.87 1.15 -3.32
C LEU A 117 11.34 1.42 -4.74
N VAL A 118 10.41 1.83 -5.60
CA VAL A 118 10.67 2.28 -6.97
C VAL A 118 10.01 3.65 -7.17
N GLY A 119 10.78 4.64 -7.64
CA GLY A 119 10.30 6.01 -7.86
C GLY A 119 10.97 7.03 -6.92
N ALA A 120 10.26 8.13 -6.65
CA ALA A 120 10.78 9.27 -5.91
C ALA A 120 10.77 9.07 -4.38
N ASP A 121 11.75 9.67 -3.70
CA ASP A 121 11.81 9.68 -2.24
C ASP A 121 10.89 10.76 -1.64
N VAL A 122 9.61 10.43 -1.57
CA VAL A 122 8.55 11.34 -1.12
C VAL A 122 8.36 11.33 0.41
N ARG A 123 7.67 12.35 0.94
CA ARG A 123 7.06 12.32 2.29
C ARG A 123 5.56 12.12 2.14
N LEU A 124 4.85 11.59 3.12
CA LEU A 124 3.40 11.79 3.15
C LEU A 124 3.13 13.18 3.75
N SER A 125 2.22 13.97 3.15
CA SER A 125 1.90 15.27 3.76
C SER A 125 1.16 14.98 5.08
N ASN A 126 1.44 15.80 6.10
CA ASN A 126 0.81 15.65 7.40
C ASN A 126 -0.73 15.64 7.28
N LYS A 127 -1.32 16.27 6.25
CA LYS A 127 -2.78 16.24 6.00
C LYS A 127 -3.32 14.86 5.58
N VAL A 128 -2.61 14.10 4.74
CA VAL A 128 -3.04 12.75 4.32
C VAL A 128 -2.82 11.73 5.44
N ALA A 129 -1.74 11.90 6.19
CA ALA A 129 -1.44 11.19 7.43
C ALA A 129 -2.52 11.42 8.51
N LEU A 130 -2.91 12.69 8.74
CA LEU A 130 -3.98 13.08 9.64
C LEU A 130 -5.35 12.56 9.19
N MET A 131 -5.63 12.48 7.89
CA MET A 131 -6.85 11.83 7.38
C MET A 131 -6.87 10.33 7.62
N GLY A 132 -5.74 9.63 7.41
CA GLY A 132 -5.63 8.19 7.69
C GLY A 132 -5.77 7.88 9.18
N GLN A 133 -5.19 8.72 10.04
CA GLN A 133 -5.31 8.58 11.49
C GLN A 133 -6.70 8.98 11.99
N ALA A 134 -7.32 10.02 11.42
CA ALA A 134 -8.71 10.37 11.67
C ALA A 134 -9.68 9.28 11.21
N LEU A 135 -9.45 8.65 10.05
CA LEU A 135 -10.22 7.49 9.58
C LEU A 135 -10.04 6.28 10.50
N CYS A 136 -8.81 6.02 10.96
CA CYS A 136 -8.53 4.91 11.87
C CYS A 136 -9.16 5.15 13.26
N GLU A 137 -9.17 6.39 13.77
CA GLU A 137 -9.88 6.77 15.00
C GLU A 137 -11.41 6.76 14.82
N LEU A 138 -11.91 7.17 13.66
CA LEU A 138 -13.33 7.09 13.26
C LEU A 138 -13.82 5.64 13.14
N LEU A 139 -12.97 4.72 12.66
CA LEU A 139 -13.29 3.29 12.62
C LEU A 139 -13.24 2.63 14.01
N LYS A 140 -12.48 3.20 14.96
CA LYS A 140 -12.46 2.76 16.36
C LYS A 140 -13.65 3.29 17.18
N THR A 141 -14.36 4.31 16.70
CA THR A 141 -15.51 4.92 17.40
C THR A 141 -16.74 5.06 16.48
N PRO A 142 -17.51 3.97 16.28
CA PRO A 142 -18.58 3.92 15.28
C PRO A 142 -19.72 4.92 15.53
N ASP A 143 -20.02 5.24 16.78
CA ASP A 143 -21.20 6.05 17.15
C ASP A 143 -21.08 7.54 16.79
N LYS A 144 -19.87 8.07 16.60
CA LYS A 144 -19.64 9.46 16.20
C LYS A 144 -19.46 9.65 14.69
N CYS A 145 -19.44 8.55 13.93
CA CYS A 145 -18.92 8.52 12.56
C CYS A 145 -20.00 8.72 11.48
N ARG A 146 -21.29 8.54 11.83
CA ARG A 146 -22.40 8.52 10.86
C ARG A 146 -22.63 9.87 10.17
N ASP A 147 -22.47 10.97 10.88
CA ASP A 147 -22.71 12.31 10.33
C ASP A 147 -21.48 12.86 9.59
N ALA A 148 -20.27 12.53 10.07
CA ALA A 148 -19.01 12.91 9.40
C ALA A 148 -18.81 12.16 8.06
N LEU A 149 -19.19 10.88 7.99
CA LEU A 149 -19.17 10.10 6.75
C LEU A 149 -20.18 10.64 5.72
N ARG A 150 -21.36 11.12 6.16
CA ARG A 150 -22.34 11.76 5.28
C ARG A 150 -21.81 13.04 4.64
N VAL A 151 -21.11 13.88 5.40
CA VAL A 151 -20.50 15.12 4.87
C VAL A 151 -19.40 14.81 3.85
N THR A 152 -18.59 13.78 4.10
CA THR A 152 -17.47 13.40 3.22
C THR A 152 -17.95 12.75 1.91
N LEU A 153 -18.99 11.91 1.96
CA LEU A 153 -19.61 11.32 0.77
C LEU A 153 -20.42 12.32 -0.06
N HIS A 154 -20.98 13.36 0.57
CA HIS A 154 -21.71 14.40 -0.16
C HIS A 154 -20.76 15.30 -0.97
N LEU A 155 -19.59 15.64 -0.42
CA LEU A 155 -18.61 16.48 -1.12
C LEU A 155 -17.94 15.79 -2.33
N VAL A 156 -17.83 14.46 -2.33
CA VAL A 156 -17.31 13.68 -3.47
C VAL A 156 -18.34 13.51 -4.60
N ARG A 157 -19.65 13.65 -4.30
CA ARG A 157 -20.73 13.59 -5.30
C ARG A 157 -21.08 14.92 -5.96
N TYR A 158 -20.55 16.05 -5.47
CA TYR A 158 -20.86 17.39 -6.00
C TYR A 158 -19.74 18.01 -6.86
N PHE A 159 -18.66 17.27 -7.14
CA PHE A 159 -17.55 17.72 -8.00
C PHE A 159 -17.36 16.87 -9.27
N TRP A 160 -18.40 16.17 -9.71
CA TRP A 160 -18.60 15.77 -11.10
C TRP A 160 -20.02 16.10 -11.52
#